data_AF-A0A377BH38-F1
#
_entry.id   AF-A0A377BH38-F1
#
_cell.length_a   1.000
_cell.length_b   1.000
_cell.length_c   1.000
_cell.angle_alpha   90.00
_cell.angle_beta   90.00
_cell.angle_gamma   90.00
#
_symmetry.space_group_name_H-M   'P 1'
#
loop_
_entity.id
_entity.type
_entity.pdbx_description
1 polymer ?
#
loop_
_entity_poly.entity_id
_entity_poly.type
_entity_poly.pdbx_seq_one_letter_code
_entity_poly.pdbx_strand_id
1 'polypeptide(L)' 'MKVLTFKNDTVSVGDVFVSSWGYEQTNVTFYQVLSVHGKKTVTVREIRANSEYTDSMVGFKTPVLNDFTG' A
#
# COMPACT_ATOMS: atom_id res chain seq x y z
N MET A 1 10.93 -7.05 15.81
CA MET A 1 10.26 -5.92 15.13
C MET A 1 10.68 -5.92 13.68
N LYS A 2 9.74 -5.93 12.72
CA LYS A 2 10.06 -5.79 11.31
C LYS A 2 10.11 -4.29 11.02
N VAL A 3 11.30 -3.73 10.83
CA VAL A 3 11.47 -2.31 10.51
C VAL A 3 11.24 -2.15 9.01
N LEU A 4 10.34 -1.23 8.64
CA LEU A 4 10.18 -0.84 7.24
C LEU A 4 11.45 -0.10 6.81
N THR A 5 12.14 -0.63 5.81
CA THR A 5 13.36 -0.01 5.26
C THR A 5 12.96 0.84 4.07
N PHE A 6 13.09 2.15 4.18
CA PHE A 6 12.84 3.10 3.11
C PHE A 6 14.16 3.47 2.43
N LYS A 7 14.11 3.84 1.14
CA LYS A 7 15.30 4.16 0.34
C LYS A 7 16.18 5.26 0.96
N ASN A 8 15.60 6.16 1.74
CA ASN A 8 16.27 7.30 2.36
C ASN A 8 16.10 7.32 3.90
N ASP A 9 15.88 6.17 4.55
CA ASP A 9 15.58 6.05 5.99
C ASP A 9 14.32 6.80 6.47
N THR A 10 13.58 7.42 5.54
CA THR A 10 12.34 8.15 5.77
C THR A 10 11.32 7.83 4.69
N VAL A 11 10.06 7.94 5.06
CA VAL A 11 8.93 7.90 4.13
C VAL A 11 9.02 9.08 3.18
N SER A 12 8.80 8.84 1.90
CA SER A 12 8.83 9.82 0.81
C SER A 12 7.52 9.79 0.03
N VAL A 13 7.24 10.90 -0.68
CA VAL A 13 6.11 10.94 -1.63
C VAL A 13 6.31 9.88 -2.70
N GLY A 14 5.25 9.12 -2.98
CA GLY A 14 5.27 7.98 -3.89
C GLY A 14 5.51 6.62 -3.23
N ASP A 15 5.92 6.58 -1.95
CA ASP A 15 5.97 5.31 -1.22
C ASP A 15 4.56 4.71 -1.10
N VAL A 16 4.47 3.38 -1.12
CA VAL A 16 3.21 2.65 -1.01
C VAL A 16 3.17 1.86 0.29
N PHE A 17 2.13 2.11 1.07
CA PHE A 17 1.77 1.31 2.22
C PHE A 17 0.74 0.26 1.84
N VAL A 18 0.84 -0.90 2.49
CA VAL A 18 -0.12 -1.99 2.35
C VAL A 18 -0.83 -2.21 3.68
N SER A 19 -2.14 -2.40 3.63
CA SER A 19 -2.96 -2.79 4.76
C SER A 19 -3.70 -4.07 4.43
N SER A 20 -3.60 -5.06 5.31
CA SER A 20 -4.31 -6.33 5.17
C SER A 20 -5.37 -6.45 6.26
N TRP A 21 -6.60 -6.77 5.88
CA TRP A 21 -7.77 -6.80 6.76
C TRP A 21 -8.75 -7.91 6.35
N GLY A 22 -9.82 -8.06 7.12
CA GLY A 22 -10.81 -9.11 6.91
C GLY A 22 -10.40 -10.44 7.54
N TYR A 23 -11.26 -11.46 7.36
CA TYR A 23 -11.00 -12.79 7.88
C TYR A 23 -9.75 -13.37 7.19
N GLU A 24 -8.82 -13.87 7.99
CA GLU A 24 -7.53 -14.40 7.52
C GLU A 24 -6.69 -13.42 6.68
N GLN A 25 -6.93 -12.11 6.80
CA GLN A 25 -6.23 -11.06 6.03
C GLN A 25 -6.41 -11.22 4.51
N THR A 26 -7.57 -11.72 4.09
CA THR A 26 -7.92 -11.93 2.68
C THR A 26 -8.06 -10.64 1.87
N ASN A 27 -8.34 -9.51 2.52
CA ASN A 27 -8.43 -8.23 1.84
C ASN A 27 -7.13 -7.45 1.99
N VAL A 28 -6.55 -7.05 0.86
CA VAL A 28 -5.34 -6.21 0.81
C VAL A 28 -5.69 -4.89 0.14
N THR A 29 -5.37 -3.77 0.78
CA THR A 29 -5.56 -2.42 0.25
C THR A 29 -4.21 -1.71 0.19
N PHE A 30 -4.00 -0.92 -0.86
CA PHE A 30 -2.77 -0.17 -1.08
C PHE A 30 -3.02 1.33 -0.99
N TYR A 31 -2.10 2.04 -0.35
CA TYR A 31 -2.17 3.48 -0.17
C TYR A 31 -0.85 4.12 -0.58
N GLN A 32 -0.91 5.11 -1.45
CA GLN A 32 0.26 5.85 -1.89
C GLN A 32 0.39 7.17 -1.13
N VAL A 33 1.61 7.50 -0.71
CA VAL A 33 1.94 8.77 -0.05
C VAL A 33 1.85 9.92 -1.05
N LEU A 34 0.97 10.88 -0.75
CA LEU A 34 0.77 12.11 -1.53
C LEU A 34 1.64 13.26 -1.03
N SER A 35 1.78 13.38 0.28
CA SER A 35 2.55 14.45 0.92
C SER A 35 3.12 14.02 2.26
N VAL A 36 4.25 14.63 2.62
CA VAL A 36 4.89 14.46 3.94
C VAL A 36 4.75 15.76 4.71
N HIS A 37 4.30 15.67 5.95
CA HIS A 37 4.06 16.79 6.85
C HIS A 37 4.95 16.67 8.09
N GLY A 38 5.89 17.59 8.24
CA GLY A 38 6.84 17.57 9.36
C GLY A 38 7.69 16.30 9.34
N LYS A 39 7.91 15.70 10.52
CA LYS A 39 8.84 14.56 10.69
C LYS A 39 8.18 13.19 10.74
N LYS A 40 6.88 13.11 11.04
CA LYS A 40 6.20 11.85 11.40
C LYS A 40 4.78 11.71 10.85
N THR A 41 4.34 12.62 10.00
CA THR A 41 2.98 12.63 9.47
C THR A 41 3.03 12.59 7.95
N VAL A 42 2.20 11.75 7.35
CA VAL A 42 2.07 11.65 5.90
C VAL A 42 0.60 11.58 5.53
N THR A 43 0.25 12.19 4.40
CA THR A 43 -1.07 12.02 3.80
C THR A 43 -0.98 10.93 2.76
N VAL A 44 -1.83 9.92 2.89
CA VAL A 44 -1.91 8.79 1.97
C VAL A 44 -3.29 8.73 1.34
N ARG A 45 -3.36 8.19 0.12
CA ARG A 45 -4.63 7.94 -0.57
C ARG A 45 -4.62 6.53 -1.14
N GLU A 46 -5.78 5.89 -1.10
CA GLU A 46 -5.98 4.57 -1.68
C GLU A 46 -5.73 4.59 -3.20
N ILE A 47 -5.05 3.56 -3.68
CA ILE A 47 -4.80 3.34 -5.11
C ILE A 47 -5.43 2.02 -5.54
N ARG A 48 -5.82 1.96 -6.81
CA ARG A 48 -6.31 0.74 -7.44
C ARG A 48 -5.26 -0.36 -7.32
N ALA A 49 -5.72 -1.59 -7.21
CA ALA A 49 -4.87 -2.74 -7.35
C ALA A 49 -5.44 -3.71 -8.39
N ASN A 50 -4.55 -4.34 -9.13
CA ASN A 50 -4.88 -5.48 -9.97
C ASN A 50 -4.82 -6.75 -9.14
N SER A 51 -5.83 -7.61 -9.29
CA SER A 51 -5.88 -8.91 -8.64
C SER A 51 -5.73 -10.00 -9.71
N GLU A 52 -4.74 -10.86 -9.52
CA GLU A 52 -4.50 -12.02 -10.38
C GLU A 52 -4.71 -13.28 -9.55
N TYR A 53 -5.69 -14.09 -9.92
CA TYR A 53 -5.99 -15.35 -9.25
C TYR A 53 -5.24 -16.49 -9.93
N THR A 54 -4.42 -17.20 -9.18
CA THR A 54 -3.65 -18.34 -9.69
C THR A 54 -4.33 -19.68 -9.39
N ASP A 55 -5.17 -19.72 -8.36
CA ASP A 55 -6.01 -20.88 -8.00
C ASP A 55 -7.23 -20.42 -7.19
N SER A 56 -8.11 -21.34 -6.81
CA SER A 56 -9.23 -21.09 -5.89
C SER A 56 -8.72 -20.52 -4.58
N MET A 57 -9.15 -19.29 -4.26
CA MET A 57 -8.77 -18.55 -3.04
C MET A 57 -7.27 -18.22 -2.94
N VAL A 58 -6.49 -18.35 -4.02
CA VAL A 58 -5.07 -18.00 -4.06
C VAL A 58 -4.81 -17.01 -5.19
N GLY A 59 -4.13 -15.92 -4.88
CA GLY A 59 -3.78 -14.92 -5.88
C GLY A 59 -2.80 -13.88 -5.39
N PHE A 60 -2.40 -13.02 -6.32
CA PHE A 60 -1.53 -11.89 -6.09
C PHE A 60 -2.31 -10.60 -6.28
N LYS A 61 -1.96 -9.58 -5.49
CA LYS A 61 -2.49 -8.23 -5.64
C LYS A 61 -1.34 -7.27 -5.85
N THR A 62 -1.39 -6.51 -6.95
CA THR A 62 -0.32 -5.59 -7.35
C THR A 62 -0.87 -4.16 -7.37
N PRO A 63 -0.24 -3.20 -6.65
CA PRO A 63 -0.67 -1.81 -6.67
C PRO A 63 -0.45 -1.17 -8.05
N VAL A 64 -1.42 -0.37 -8.50
CA VAL A 64 -1.30 0.45 -9.70
C VAL A 64 -0.94 1.87 -9.27
N LEU A 65 0.33 2.23 -9.42
CA LEU A 65 0.85 3.53 -8.95
C LEU A 65 0.12 4.69 -9.64
N ASN A 66 -0.20 5.72 -8.85
CA ASN A 66 -0.91 6.94 -9.27
C ASN A 66 -2.34 6.75 -9.79
N ASP A 67 -2.90 5.55 -9.72
CA ASP A 67 -4.31 5.29 -10.06
C ASP A 67 -5.18 5.38 -8.80
N PHE A 68 -5.49 6.61 -8.39
CA PHE A 68 -6.17 6.88 -7.13
C PHE A 68 -7.67 6.58 -7.19
N THR A 69 -8.18 5.84 -6.20
CA THR A 69 -9.62 5.58 -6.06
C THR A 69 -10.32 6.75 -5.35
N GLY A 70 -11.62 6.93 -5.61
CA GLY A 70 -12.45 8.00 -5.09
C GLY A 70 -13.91 7.62 -5.10
#